data_AF-A0A8E2W7U9-F1
#
_entry.id   AF-A0A8E2W7U9-F1
#
_cell.length_a   1.000
_cell.length_b   1.000
_cell.length_c   1.000
_cell.angle_alpha   90.00
_cell.angle_beta   90.00
_cell.angle_gamma   90.00
#
_symmetry.space_group_name_H-M   'P 1'
#
loop_
_entity.id
_entity.type
_entity.pdbx_description
1 polymer ?
#
loop_
_entity_poly.entity_id
_entity_poly.type
_entity_poly.pdbx_seq_one_letter_code
_entity_poly.pdbx_strand_id
1 'polypeptide(L)'
;MFILRPLLAASAPKQGKMVIGTVKGDIHDIGKNLVGMMMEGAGIDLIDLGINNAVEKYLDAIEQHQPDIVGMSALLTTTMPYMKAARRSTGNSARPSAPMPIGAMWRWRSRPPRIS
;
A
#
# COMPACT_ATOMS: atom_id res chain seq x y z
N MET A 1 19.77 3.83 2.30
CA MET A 1 19.02 3.76 1.03
C MET A 1 18.77 5.17 0.46
N PHE A 2 19.82 5.97 0.21
CA PHE A 2 19.67 7.37 -0.22
C PHE A 2 19.97 7.57 -1.73
N ILE A 3 20.71 6.64 -2.34
CA ILE A 3 21.26 6.80 -3.69
C ILE A 3 20.27 6.38 -4.78
N LEU A 4 19.44 5.35 -4.54
CA LEU A 4 18.55 4.79 -5.57
C LEU A 4 17.25 5.60 -5.75
N ARG A 5 16.76 6.25 -4.70
CA ARG A 5 15.54 7.07 -4.73
C ARG A 5 15.57 8.20 -5.78
N PRO A 6 16.61 9.05 -5.85
CA PRO A 6 16.64 10.13 -6.84
C PRO A 6 16.71 9.63 -8.29
N LEU A 7 17.36 8.47 -8.54
CA LEU A 7 17.46 7.90 -9.89
C LEU A 7 16.13 7.30 -10.37
N LEU A 8 15.39 6.63 -9.49
CA LEU A 8 14.07 6.07 -9.81
C LEU A 8 12.99 7.14 -9.98
N ALA A 9 13.04 8.21 -9.17
CA ALA A 9 12.12 9.33 -9.28
C ALA A 9 12.32 10.18 -10.56
N ALA A 10 13.53 10.17 -11.14
CA ALA A 10 13.85 10.94 -12.33
C ALA A 10 13.46 10.25 -13.65
N SER A 11 13.33 8.92 -13.66
CA SER A 11 13.16 8.12 -14.89
C SER A 11 11.71 7.75 -15.24
N ALA A 12 10.77 7.88 -14.30
CA ALA A 12 9.39 7.43 -14.50
C ALA A 12 8.39 8.60 -14.38
N PRO A 13 7.47 8.79 -15.35
CA PRO A 13 6.37 9.73 -15.17
C PRO A 13 5.52 9.30 -13.97
N LYS A 14 5.12 10.24 -13.12
CA LYS A 14 4.34 9.94 -11.91
C LYS A 14 3.04 9.21 -12.26
N GLN A 15 2.93 7.94 -11.90
CA GLN A 15 1.81 7.06 -12.30
C GLN A 15 0.67 6.98 -11.27
N GLY A 16 0.79 7.69 -10.14
CA GLY A 16 -0.22 7.76 -9.10
C GLY A 16 0.40 7.83 -7.70
N LYS A 17 -0.47 7.78 -6.69
CA LYS A 17 -0.08 7.76 -5.27
C LYS A 17 -0.47 6.45 -4.61
N MET A 18 0.36 5.97 -3.70
CA MET A 18 0.09 4.79 -2.89
C MET A 18 0.30 5.06 -1.42
N VAL A 19 -0.66 4.64 -0.60
CA VAL A 19 -0.49 4.50 0.84
C VAL A 19 -0.12 3.05 1.14
N ILE A 20 0.90 2.81 1.98
CA ILE A 20 1.28 1.47 2.43
C ILE A 20 1.53 1.45 3.93
N GLY A 21 1.24 0.35 4.60
CA GLY A 21 1.66 0.13 5.99
C GLY A 21 1.46 -1.33 6.40
N THR A 22 1.87 -1.69 7.60
CA THR A 22 1.41 -2.94 8.23
C THR A 22 0.11 -2.71 8.99
N VAL A 23 -0.61 -3.78 9.26
CA VAL A 23 -1.85 -3.75 10.07
C VAL A 23 -1.56 -3.83 11.56
N LYS A 24 -2.55 -3.51 12.37
CA LYS A 24 -2.47 -3.63 13.84
C LYS A 24 -1.97 -5.03 14.25
N GLY A 25 -1.00 -5.05 15.16
CA GLY A 25 -0.38 -6.25 15.67
C GLY A 25 0.72 -6.82 14.78
N ASP A 26 0.98 -6.26 13.59
CA ASP A 26 2.09 -6.67 12.75
C ASP A 26 3.24 -5.64 12.79
N ILE A 27 4.39 -6.07 13.29
CA ILE A 27 5.61 -5.26 13.40
C ILE A 27 6.61 -5.54 12.27
N HIS A 28 6.32 -6.50 11.39
CA HIS A 28 7.25 -6.92 10.35
C HIS A 28 7.13 -6.01 9.13
N ASP A 29 8.21 -5.32 8.80
CA ASP A 29 8.24 -4.31 7.74
C ASP A 29 8.91 -4.77 6.44
N ILE A 30 9.57 -5.92 6.44
CA ILE A 30 10.33 -6.43 5.28
C ILE A 30 9.42 -6.52 4.04
N GLY A 31 8.23 -7.10 4.19
CA GLY A 31 7.26 -7.25 3.11
C GLY A 31 6.79 -5.90 2.55
N LYS A 32 6.40 -4.96 3.42
CA LYS A 32 5.97 -3.62 2.97
C LYS A 32 7.11 -2.84 2.32
N ASN A 33 8.33 -2.95 2.82
CA ASN A 33 9.47 -2.19 2.31
C ASN A 33 9.86 -2.68 0.91
N LEU A 34 9.86 -4.00 0.69
CA LEU A 34 10.12 -4.58 -0.64
C LEU A 34 9.08 -4.11 -1.67
N VAL A 35 7.80 -4.26 -1.34
CA VAL A 35 6.70 -3.80 -2.19
C VAL A 35 6.77 -2.29 -2.41
N GLY A 36 7.10 -1.53 -1.36
CA GLY A 36 7.29 -0.09 -1.44
C GLY A 36 8.33 0.29 -2.49
N MET A 37 9.52 -0.31 -2.41
CA MET A 37 10.59 -0.07 -3.40
C MET A 37 10.18 -0.43 -4.83
N MET A 38 9.43 -1.53 -5.02
CA MET A 38 8.93 -1.92 -6.34
C MET A 38 7.97 -0.86 -6.93
N MET A 39 7.13 -0.26 -6.09
CA MET A 39 6.18 0.76 -6.50
C MET A 39 6.86 2.11 -6.73
N GLU A 40 7.82 2.51 -5.88
CA GLU A 40 8.67 3.69 -6.12
C GLU A 40 9.38 3.57 -7.48
N GLY A 41 9.93 2.38 -7.79
CA GLY A 41 10.57 2.11 -9.09
C GLY A 41 9.63 2.13 -10.30
N ALA A 42 8.32 1.92 -10.07
CA ALA A 42 7.29 2.05 -11.10
C ALA A 42 6.78 3.50 -11.27
N GLY A 43 7.36 4.48 -10.56
CA GLY A 43 6.95 5.88 -10.61
C GLY A 43 5.72 6.20 -9.77
N ILE A 44 5.42 5.40 -8.72
CA ILE A 44 4.34 5.67 -7.78
C ILE A 44 4.88 6.46 -6.58
N ASP A 45 4.24 7.59 -6.28
CA ASP A 45 4.53 8.40 -5.10
C ASP A 45 4.02 7.66 -3.84
N LEU A 46 4.91 7.33 -2.91
CA LEU A 46 4.61 6.47 -1.76
C LEU A 46 4.45 7.24 -0.46
N ILE A 47 3.41 6.89 0.29
CA ILE A 47 3.08 7.34 1.64
C ILE A 47 3.15 6.12 2.55
N ASP A 48 4.26 5.95 3.27
CA ASP A 48 4.45 4.85 4.22
C ASP A 48 3.93 5.24 5.61
N LEU A 49 2.91 4.53 6.09
CA LEU A 49 2.33 4.69 7.42
C LEU A 49 3.21 4.04 8.49
N GLY A 50 4.18 3.19 8.12
CA GLY A 50 5.05 2.47 9.02
C GLY A 50 4.45 1.14 9.46
N ILE A 51 4.77 0.73 10.69
CA ILE A 51 4.33 -0.55 11.27
C ILE A 51 3.21 -0.36 12.30
N ASN A 52 2.49 -1.43 12.60
CA ASN A 52 1.44 -1.54 13.60
C ASN A 52 0.37 -0.44 13.49
N ASN A 53 -0.24 -0.29 12.32
CA ASN A 53 -1.21 0.78 12.09
C ASN A 53 -2.64 0.32 12.36
N ALA A 54 -3.36 1.14 13.12
CA ALA A 54 -4.80 1.01 13.28
C ALA A 54 -5.53 1.40 11.98
N VAL A 55 -6.79 0.99 11.86
CA VAL A 55 -7.60 1.19 10.66
C VAL A 55 -7.83 2.67 10.39
N GLU A 56 -8.04 3.43 11.46
CA GLU A 56 -8.30 4.86 11.48
C GLU A 56 -7.16 5.62 10.78
N LYS A 57 -5.91 5.23 11.03
CA LYS A 57 -4.75 5.83 10.37
C LYS A 57 -4.73 5.61 8.85
N TYR A 58 -5.29 4.51 8.36
CA TYR A 58 -5.47 4.33 6.91
C TYR A 58 -6.58 5.24 6.38
N LEU A 59 -7.69 5.38 7.09
CA LEU A 59 -8.79 6.26 6.69
C LEU A 59 -8.33 7.71 6.62
N ASP A 60 -7.62 8.18 7.65
CA ASP A 60 -7.05 9.53 7.70
C ASP A 60 -6.07 9.76 6.53
N ALA A 61 -5.18 8.81 6.26
CA ALA A 61 -4.24 8.90 5.15
C ALA A 61 -4.94 8.87 3.78
N ILE A 62 -6.03 8.13 3.64
CA ILE A 62 -6.83 8.09 2.42
C ILE A 62 -7.51 9.44 2.19
N GLU A 63 -8.11 10.02 3.23
CA GLU A 63 -8.78 11.31 3.15
C GLU A 63 -7.79 12.44 2.85
N GLN A 64 -6.65 12.45 3.54
CA GLN A 64 -5.62 13.49 3.41
C GLN A 64 -4.89 13.44 2.06
N HIS A 65 -4.54 12.24 1.58
CA HIS A 65 -3.63 12.10 0.44
C HIS A 65 -4.31 11.64 -0.86
N GLN A 66 -5.57 11.19 -0.77
CA GLN A 66 -6.36 10.69 -1.90
C GLN A 66 -5.59 9.72 -2.80
N PRO A 67 -5.05 8.61 -2.25
CA PRO A 67 -4.21 7.69 -3.00
C PRO A 67 -5.01 6.89 -4.06
N ASP A 68 -4.30 6.42 -5.08
CA ASP A 68 -4.81 5.52 -6.12
C ASP A 68 -4.68 4.04 -5.75
N ILE A 69 -3.90 3.75 -4.69
CA ILE A 69 -3.61 2.41 -4.18
C ILE A 69 -3.45 2.46 -2.66
N VAL A 70 -4.00 1.47 -1.94
CA VAL A 70 -3.82 1.29 -0.49
C VAL A 70 -3.28 -0.11 -0.23
N GLY A 71 -1.97 -0.24 -0.02
CA GLY A 71 -1.32 -1.48 0.35
C GLY A 71 -1.37 -1.73 1.87
N MET A 72 -1.58 -2.97 2.25
CA MET A 72 -1.48 -3.42 3.64
C MET A 72 -0.57 -4.64 3.70
N SER A 73 0.29 -4.72 4.70
CA SER A 73 1.11 -5.91 4.97
C SER A 73 0.67 -6.59 6.27
N ALA A 74 0.62 -7.92 6.23
CA ALA A 74 0.42 -8.81 7.36
C ALA A 74 1.30 -10.05 7.14
N LEU A 75 2.32 -10.27 7.98
CA LEU A 75 3.19 -11.46 7.87
C LEU A 75 2.58 -12.68 8.59
N LEU A 76 1.93 -12.47 9.73
CA LEU A 76 1.41 -13.54 10.57
C LEU A 76 -0.07 -13.84 10.29
N THR A 77 -0.44 -15.12 10.26
CA THR A 77 -1.84 -15.56 10.11
C THR A 77 -2.77 -15.03 11.20
N THR A 78 -2.24 -14.77 12.40
CA THR A 78 -2.94 -14.14 13.52
C THR A 78 -3.28 -12.67 13.29
N THR A 79 -2.55 -11.98 12.41
CA THR A 79 -2.76 -10.56 12.06
C THR A 79 -3.66 -10.35 10.83
N MET A 80 -3.92 -11.42 10.07
CA MET A 80 -4.79 -11.41 8.89
C MET A 80 -6.26 -11.01 9.15
N PRO A 81 -6.87 -11.29 10.32
CA PRO A 81 -8.21 -10.77 10.64
C PRO A 81 -8.27 -9.24 10.69
N TYR A 82 -7.22 -8.58 11.19
CA TYR A 82 -7.14 -7.11 11.21
C TYR A 82 -7.03 -6.53 9.80
N MET A 83 -6.31 -7.21 8.90
CA MET A 83 -6.30 -6.86 7.48
C MET A 83 -7.68 -6.98 6.84
N LYS A 84 -8.46 -8.02 7.16
CA LYS A 84 -9.86 -8.13 6.70
C LYS A 84 -10.73 -6.99 7.21
N ALA A 85 -10.58 -6.59 8.47
CA ALA A 85 -11.32 -5.47 9.05
C ALA A 85 -10.96 -4.14 8.36
N ALA A 86 -9.66 -3.85 8.22
CA ALA A 86 -9.14 -2.67 7.52
C ALA A 86 -9.60 -2.62 6.05
N ARG A 87 -9.63 -3.77 5.37
CA ARG A 87 -10.13 -3.87 4.00
C ARG A 87 -11.62 -3.53 3.90
N ARG A 88 -12.42 -3.97 4.87
CA ARG A 88 -13.88 -3.70 4.88
C ARG A 88 -14.18 -2.22 5.11
N SER A 89 -13.47 -1.59 6.04
CA SER A 89 -13.66 -0.17 6.35
C SER A 89 -13.19 0.75 5.21
N THR A 90 -12.13 0.37 4.50
CA THR A 90 -11.62 1.10 3.33
C THR A 90 -12.44 0.86 2.05
N GLY A 91 -13.52 0.07 2.10
CA GLY A 91 -14.48 -0.10 1.00
C GLY A 91 -13.99 -0.89 -0.22
N ASN A 92 -12.93 -1.71 -0.09
CA ASN A 92 -12.29 -2.32 -1.24
C ASN A 92 -12.88 -3.67 -1.69
N SER A 93 -13.62 -3.66 -2.82
CA SER A 93 -14.19 -4.84 -3.50
C SER A 93 -13.24 -5.56 -4.46
N ALA A 94 -12.04 -5.02 -4.74
CA ALA A 94 -11.10 -5.60 -5.69
C ALA A 94 -10.59 -6.98 -5.22
N ARG A 95 -10.75 -8.01 -6.06
CA ARG A 95 -10.15 -9.33 -5.88
C ARG A 95 -8.67 -9.27 -6.30
N PRO A 96 -7.76 -10.07 -5.70
CA PRO A 96 -6.40 -10.16 -6.21
C PRO A 96 -6.47 -10.73 -7.63
N SER A 97 -5.81 -10.10 -8.59
CA SER A 97 -5.71 -10.63 -9.96
C SER A 97 -4.76 -11.84 -10.07
N ALA A 98 -4.00 -12.16 -9.00
CA ALA A 98 -3.10 -13.32 -8.91
C ALA A 98 -2.82 -13.68 -7.43
N PRO A 99 -2.46 -14.95 -7.11
CA PRO A 99 -1.99 -15.31 -5.78
C PRO A 99 -0.64 -14.61 -5.51
N MET A 100 -0.58 -13.72 -4.51
CA MET A 100 0.68 -13.12 -4.05
C MET A 100 1.13 -13.77 -2.73
N PRO A 101 2.22 -14.56 -2.73
CA PRO A 101 2.92 -14.92 -1.51
C PRO A 101 3.83 -13.77 -1.08
N ILE A 102 3.82 -13.49 0.23
CA ILE A 102 4.54 -12.44 0.99
C ILE A 102 3.83 -11.07 0.96
N GLY A 103 2.98 -10.83 1.99
CA GLY A 103 2.39 -9.52 2.30
C GLY A 103 1.28 -9.12 1.33
N ALA A 104 0.03 -9.50 1.65
CA ALA A 104 -1.11 -9.33 0.76
C ALA A 104 -1.40 -7.85 0.40
N MET A 105 -0.84 -7.39 -0.71
CA MET A 105 -1.12 -6.07 -1.26
C MET A 105 -2.48 -6.05 -1.97
N TRP A 106 -3.31 -5.07 -1.64
CA TRP A 106 -4.64 -4.88 -2.23
C TRP A 106 -4.66 -3.58 -3.04
N ARG A 107 -5.14 -3.63 -4.28
CA ARG A 107 -5.30 -2.42 -5.09
C ARG A 107 -6.69 -1.85 -4.82
N TRP A 108 -6.79 -0.66 -4.22
CA TRP A 108 -8.04 0.11 -4.12
C TRP A 108 -7.90 1.34 -5.01
N ARG A 109 -8.73 1.46 -6.06
CA ARG A 109 -8.64 2.56 -7.02
C ARG A 109 -9.76 3.57 -6.73
N SER A 110 -9.40 4.75 -6.23
CA SER A 110 -10.31 5.85 -5.90
C SER A 110 -10.90 6.56 -7.13
N ARG A 111 -10.30 6.37 -8.31
CA ARG A 111 -10.73 6.99 -9.58
C ARG A 111 -10.93 5.93 -10.67
N PRO A 112 -11.98 6.02 -11.51
CA PRO A 112 -12.04 5.18 -12.70
C PRO A 112 -10.75 5.35 -13.52
N PRO A 113 -10.29 4.32 -14.26
CA PRO A 113 -9.20 4.52 -15.19
C PRO A 113 -9.54 5.73 -16.07
N ARG A 114 -8.67 6.74 -16.13
CA ARG A 114 -8.74 7.71 -17.23
C ARG A 114 -8.42 6.91 -18.48
N ILE A 115 -9.46 6.47 -19.16
CA ILE A 115 -9.40 6.04 -20.54
C ILE A 115 -9.15 7.34 -21.30
N SER A 116 -7.89 7.59 -21.66
CA SER A 116 -7.55 8.50 -22.75
C SER A 116 -7.54 7.71 -24.05
#